data_AF-A0A410GDN6-F1
#
_entry.id   AF-A0A410GDN6-F1
#
_cell.length_a   1.000
_cell.length_b   1.000
_cell.length_c   1.000
_cell.angle_alpha   90.00
_cell.angle_beta   90.00
_cell.angle_gamma   90.00
#
_symmetry.space_group_name_H-M   'P 1'
#
loop_
_entity.id
_entity.type
_entity.pdbx_description
1 polymer ?
#
loop_
_entity_poly.entity_id
_entity_poly.type
_entity_poly.pdbx_seq_one_letter_code
_entity_poly.pdbx_strand_id
1 'polypeptide(L)' 'MKPHNATDLFFVTEEAEAEMVAAGYEFEPPSHARTASIRELFGWQPGETLSEAVSRHLEKAGAGSGCKPRGEGV' A
#
# COMPACT_ATOMS: atom_id res chain seq x y z
N MET A 1 -8.30 6.01 20.35
CA MET A 1 -7.58 6.15 19.05
C MET A 1 -7.74 7.59 18.59
N LYS A 2 -6.63 8.28 18.31
CA LYS A 2 -6.65 9.68 17.86
C LYS A 2 -6.89 9.68 16.35
N PRO A 3 -7.81 10.49 15.79
CA PRO A 3 -7.96 10.56 14.34
C PRO A 3 -6.67 11.13 13.74
N HIS A 4 -6.01 10.36 12.89
CA HIS A 4 -4.92 10.87 12.08
C HIS A 4 -5.51 11.90 11.12
N ASN A 5 -5.13 13.16 11.34
CA ASN A 5 -5.48 14.26 10.46
C ASN A 5 -4.65 14.07 9.18
N ALA A 6 -5.27 13.53 8.12
CA ALA A 6 -4.60 13.25 6.84
C ALA A 6 -4.20 14.53 6.07
N THR A 7 -4.55 15.70 6.60
CA THR A 7 -4.25 17.01 6.03
C THR A 7 -2.79 17.43 6.23
N ASP A 8 -2.08 16.76 7.15
CA ASP A 8 -0.69 17.07 7.46
C ASP A 8 0.28 16.03 6.87
N LEU A 9 0.02 15.57 5.65
CA LEU A 9 1.01 14.85 4.83
C LEU A 9 2.02 15.86 4.25
N PHE A 10 2.67 16.62 5.14
CA PHE A 10 3.67 17.63 4.82
C PHE A 10 5.06 17.00 4.70
N PHE A 11 5.46 16.61 3.50
CA PHE A 11 6.88 16.35 3.22
C PHE A 11 7.43 17.10 2.01
N VAL A 12 6.57 17.75 1.24
CA VAL A 12 6.98 18.54 0.07
C VAL A 12 6.78 20.02 0.43
N THR A 13 7.87 20.78 0.44
CA THR A 13 7.81 22.25 0.50
C THR A 13 7.29 22.78 -0.84
N GLU A 14 6.69 23.97 -0.87
CA GLU A 14 6.19 24.58 -2.12
C GLU A 14 7.25 24.63 -3.22
N GLU A 15 8.51 24.88 -2.85
CA GLU A 15 9.66 24.86 -3.76
C GLU A 15 9.92 23.46 -4.34
N ALA A 16 9.94 22.42 -3.50
CA ALA A 16 10.13 21.05 -3.95
C ALA A 16 8.96 20.57 -4.81
N GLU A 17 7.73 21.01 -4.51
CA GLU A 17 6.55 20.71 -5.31
C GLU A 17 6.66 21.36 -6.69
N ALA A 18 7.05 22.63 -6.75
CA ALA A 18 7.24 23.35 -8.01
C ALA A 18 8.33 22.72 -8.89
N GLU A 19 9.45 22.28 -8.30
CA GLU A 19 10.50 21.56 -9.03
C GLU A 19 10.00 20.22 -9.58
N MET A 20 9.25 19.47 -8.77
CA MET A 20 8.68 18.18 -9.17
C MET A 20 7.63 18.34 -10.28
N VAL A 21 6.76 19.35 -10.19
CA VAL A 21 5.79 19.68 -11.23
C VAL A 21 6.48 20.15 -12.52
N ALA A 22 7.51 20.98 -12.42
CA ALA A 22 8.30 21.40 -13.59
C ALA A 22 9.02 20.21 -14.26
N ALA A 23 9.41 19.20 -13.49
CA ALA A 23 9.93 17.92 -13.98
C ALA A 23 8.84 16.99 -14.55
N GLY A 24 7.56 17.39 -14.50
CA GLY A 24 6.43 16.63 -15.05
C GLY A 24 5.81 15.62 -14.08
N TYR A 25 6.06 15.74 -12.78
CA TYR A 25 5.42 14.92 -11.75
C TYR A 25 4.03 15.46 -11.41
N GLU A 26 3.05 14.57 -11.27
CA GLU A 26 1.68 14.91 -10.91
C GLU A 26 1.34 14.31 -9.53
N PHE A 27 0.89 15.16 -8.61
CA PHE A 27 0.51 14.77 -7.26
C PHE A 27 -1.01 14.55 -7.20
N GLU A 28 -1.46 13.35 -7.58
CA GLU A 28 -2.85 12.97 -7.30
C GLU A 28 -2.98 12.45 -5.87
N PRO A 29 -3.95 12.95 -5.08
CA PRO A 29 -4.28 12.31 -3.81
C PRO A 29 -4.65 10.86 -4.11
N PRO A 30 -4.08 9.86 -3.40
CA PRO A 30 -4.39 8.48 -3.73
C PRO A 30 -5.91 8.30 -3.67
N SER A 31 -6.50 7.74 -4.73
CA SER A 31 -7.89 7.30 -4.69
C SER A 31 -7.93 6.09 -3.77
N HIS A 32 -8.10 6.32 -2.47
CA HIS A 32 -7.99 5.28 -1.45
C HIS A 32 -9.19 4.33 -1.52
N ALA A 33 -9.24 3.45 -2.52
CA ALA A 33 -9.68 2.10 -2.27
C ALA A 33 -8.69 1.55 -1.25
N ARG A 34 -9.14 1.26 -0.02
CA ARG A 34 -8.30 0.72 1.06
C ARG A 34 -7.33 -0.32 0.47
N THR A 35 -6.05 0.03 0.40
CA THR A 35 -5.03 -0.96 0.08
C THR A 35 -5.00 -1.94 1.24
N ALA A 36 -5.00 -3.24 0.94
CA ALA A 36 -4.87 -4.23 1.98
C ALA A 36 -3.54 -3.98 2.72
N SER A 37 -3.61 -3.89 4.04
CA SER A 37 -2.43 -3.72 4.86
C SER A 37 -1.45 -4.86 4.65
N ILE A 38 -0.15 -4.63 4.89
CA ILE A 38 0.87 -5.68 4.81
C ILE A 38 0.53 -6.88 5.73
N ARG A 39 -0.17 -6.62 6.85
CA ARG A 39 -0.72 -7.66 7.72
C ARG A 39 -1.82 -8.48 7.04
N GLU A 40 -2.71 -7.84 6.29
CA GLU A 40 -3.74 -8.54 5.51
C GLU A 40 -3.16 -9.28 4.30
N LEU A 41 -2.12 -8.73 3.66
CA LEU A 41 -1.47 -9.32 2.49
C LEU A 41 -0.60 -10.53 2.86
N PHE A 42 0.28 -10.38 3.86
CA PHE A 42 1.32 -11.37 4.18
C PHE A 42 1.12 -12.01 5.56
N GLY A 43 0.11 -11.61 6.33
CA GLY A 43 -0.08 -12.10 7.70
C GLY A 43 1.04 -11.65 8.63
N TRP A 44 1.63 -10.47 8.40
CA TRP A 44 2.82 -10.00 9.11
C TRP A 44 2.58 -9.86 10.63
N GLN A 45 3.46 -10.48 11.43
CA GLN A 45 3.35 -10.56 12.89
C GLN A 45 4.30 -9.57 13.61
N PRO A 46 3.98 -9.14 14.85
CA PRO A 46 4.90 -8.33 15.65
C PRO A 46 6.22 -9.07 15.92
N GLY A 47 7.35 -8.40 15.66
CA GLY A 47 8.69 -8.96 15.87
C GLY A 47 9.24 -9.78 14.69
N GLU A 48 8.44 -9.98 13.65
CA GLU A 48 8.86 -10.58 12.38
C GLU A 48 9.36 -9.49 11.42
N THR A 49 10.32 -9.78 10.57
CA THR A 49 10.70 -8.88 9.46
C THR A 49 9.75 -9.04 8.27
N LEU A 50 9.68 -8.04 7.39
CA LEU A 50 8.87 -8.13 6.17
C LEU A 50 9.31 -9.32 5.29
N SER A 51 10.62 -9.59 5.23
CA SER A 51 11.18 -10.70 4.45
C SER A 51 10.71 -12.06 4.95
N GLU A 52 10.67 -12.24 6.27
CA GLU A 52 10.15 -13.46 6.90
C GLU A 52 8.65 -13.66 6.62
N ALA A 53 7.85 -12.59 6.75
CA ALA A 53 6.42 -12.64 6.45
C ALA A 53 6.15 -12.99 4.98
N VAL A 54 6.90 -12.41 4.04
CA VAL A 54 6.78 -12.69 2.61
C VAL A 54 7.20 -14.12 2.30
N SER A 55 8.32 -14.59 2.86
CA SER A 55 8.80 -15.96 2.65
C SER A 55 7.77 -16.99 3.08
N ARG A 56 7.22 -16.84 4.29
CA ARG A 56 6.13 -17.68 4.83
C ARG A 56 4.88 -17.65 3.95
N HIS A 57 4.52 -16.48 3.42
CA HIS A 57 3.38 -16.35 2.53
C HIS A 57 3.61 -17.08 1.21
N LEU A 58 4.80 -16.98 0.62
CA LEU A 58 5.16 -17.66 -0.63
C LEU A 58 5.21 -19.19 -0.47
N GLU A 59 5.76 -19.68 0.65
CA GLU A 59 5.74 -21.10 1.01
C GLU A 59 4.30 -21.64 1.13
N LYS A 60 3.39 -20.82 1.69
CA LYS A 60 1.96 -21.16 1.80
C LYS A 60 1.21 -21.05 0.47
N ALA A 61 1.53 -20.09 -0.38
CA ALA A 61 0.88 -19.86 -1.67
C ALA A 61 1.14 -20.98 -2.69
N GLY A 62 2.26 -21.71 -2.54
CA GLY A 62 2.58 -22.89 -3.34
C GLY A 62 1.59 -24.05 -3.23
N ALA A 63 0.65 -24.01 -2.27
CA ALA A 63 -0.33 -25.09 -2.04
C ALA A 63 -1.78 -24.78 -2.50
N GLY A 64 -2.07 -23.59 -3.05
CA GLY A 64 -3.49 -23.25 -3.29
C GLY A 64 -3.80 -21.97 -4.07
N SER A 65 -2.94 -21.55 -4.99
CA SER A 65 -3.21 -20.35 -5.81
C SER A 65 -4.24 -20.60 -6.93
N GLY A 66 -5.50 -20.80 -6.56
CA GLY A 66 -6.64 -20.63 -7.44
C GLY A 66 -7.20 -19.21 -7.31
N CYS A 67 -6.58 -18.22 -7.96
CA CYS A 67 -7.21 -16.91 -8.14
C CYS A 67 -8.44 -17.08 -9.04
N LYS A 68 -9.64 -17.14 -8.44
CA LYS A 68 -10.88 -17.01 -9.20
C LYS A 68 -11.05 -15.54 -9.59
N PRO A 69 -11.20 -15.21 -10.89
CA PRO A 69 -11.53 -13.86 -11.28
C PRO A 69 -12.88 -13.47 -10.66
N ARG A 70 -12.87 -12.33 -9.97
CA ARG A 70 -14.06 -11.73 -9.36
C ARG A 70 -14.95 -11.25 -10.50
N GLY A 71 -16.15 -11.82 -10.62
CA GLY A 71 -17.05 -11.57 -11.75
C GLY A 71 -17.38 -10.10 -11.94
N GLU A 72 -17.46 -9.68 -13.21
CA GLU A 72 -18.10 -8.45 -13.67
C GLU A 72 -19.53 -8.37 -13.12
N GLY A 73 -19.81 -7.31 -12.36
CA GLY A 73 -21.16 -6.89 -12.04
C GLY A 73 -21.58 -5.81 -13.03
N VAL A 74 -22.70 -6.07 -13.70
CA VAL A 74 -23.41 -5.24 -14.69
C VAL A 74 -23.83 -3.87 -14.16
#